data_AF-W6UWA1-F1
#
_entry.id   AF-W6UWA1-F1
#
_cell.length_a   1.000
_cell.length_b   1.000
_cell.length_c   1.000
_cell.angle_alpha   90.00
_cell.angle_beta   90.00
_cell.angle_gamma   90.00
#
_symmetry.space_group_name_H-M   'P 1'
#
loop_
_entity.id
_entity.type
_entity.pdbx_description
1 polymer ?
#
loop_
_entity_poly.entity_id
_entity_poly.type
_entity_poly.pdbx_seq_one_letter_code
_entity_poly.pdbx_strand_id
1 'polypeptide(L)'
;MCDCEEGFAGSMCEEALGEWTTWSAWTSCEPFCGNQRLRRRIRVCSGDREEDCIGAVEQVQLCPDGEPCPQTLSSDEVEWKDFADWFCILLSATVVYMGLLLLLLTILSLCKPVARTEETAQTVDLCRVTLQSRKLRYDGGDRLGTSQQC
;
A
#
# COMPACT_ATOMS: atom_id res chain seq x y z
N MET A 1 6.92 70.27 16.32
CA MET A 1 6.99 69.20 15.30
C MET A 1 6.63 69.88 13.99
N CYS A 2 7.53 69.89 13.02
CA CYS A 2 7.22 70.41 11.68
C CYS A 2 6.52 69.29 10.90
N ASP A 3 5.46 69.61 10.18
CA ASP A 3 4.94 68.72 9.15
C ASP A 3 5.75 68.99 7.88
N CYS A 4 6.55 68.01 7.45
CA CYS A 4 7.33 68.12 6.23
C CYS A 4 6.45 67.99 4.99
N GLU A 5 6.89 68.59 3.88
CA GLU A 5 6.31 68.31 2.56
C GLU A 5 6.55 66.85 2.16
N GLU A 6 5.66 66.30 1.34
CA GLU A 6 5.79 64.91 0.87
C GLU A 6 7.15 64.68 0.20
N GLY A 7 7.86 63.63 0.62
CA GLY A 7 9.18 63.31 0.09
C GLY A 7 10.36 63.88 0.90
N PHE A 8 10.12 64.51 2.06
CA PHE A 8 11.19 64.99 2.95
C PHE A 8 11.00 64.53 4.40
N ALA A 9 12.11 64.31 5.10
CA ALA A 9 12.17 63.90 6.49
C ALA A 9 13.29 64.60 7.27
N GLY A 10 13.39 64.29 8.57
CA GLY A 10 14.36 64.89 9.50
C GLY A 10 13.76 66.01 10.37
N SER A 11 14.54 66.50 11.34
CA SER A 11 14.06 67.50 12.32
C SER A 11 13.69 68.84 11.68
N MET A 12 14.30 69.16 10.53
CA MET A 12 14.07 70.37 9.74
C MET A 12 13.74 70.06 8.26
N CYS A 13 13.29 68.84 7.94
CA CYS A 13 12.94 68.43 6.57
C CYS A 13 14.10 68.54 5.56
N GLU A 14 15.32 68.25 6.00
CA GLU A 14 16.55 68.40 5.22
C GLU A 14 16.97 67.12 4.48
N GLU A 15 16.35 65.99 4.82
CA GLU A 15 16.61 64.68 4.19
C GLU A 15 15.56 64.42 3.11
N ALA A 16 15.99 64.23 1.86
CA ALA A 16 15.10 63.79 0.79
C ALA A 16 14.82 62.29 0.92
N LEU A 17 13.55 61.90 0.94
CA LEU A 17 13.10 60.52 0.95
C LEU A 17 13.22 59.91 -0.45
N GLY A 18 13.50 58.62 -0.49
CA GLY A 18 13.53 57.83 -1.71
C GLY A 18 12.11 57.57 -2.23
N GLU A 19 12.00 57.41 -3.54
CA GLU A 19 10.75 57.00 -4.18
C GLU A 19 10.68 55.49 -4.34
N TRP A 20 9.49 54.94 -4.05
CA TRP A 20 9.19 53.54 -4.34
C TRP A 20 8.99 53.32 -5.83
N THR A 21 9.59 52.26 -6.37
CA THR A 21 9.23 51.78 -7.71
C THR A 21 7.79 51.29 -7.74
N THR A 22 7.28 51.08 -8.96
CA THR A 22 6.05 50.32 -9.13
C THR A 22 6.18 48.94 -8.48
N TRP A 23 5.06 48.46 -7.94
CA TRP A 23 4.97 47.11 -7.40
C TRP A 23 5.25 46.08 -8.50
N SER A 24 5.95 45.02 -8.13
CA SER A 24 6.04 43.81 -8.95
C SER A 24 4.66 43.21 -9.19
N ALA A 25 4.59 42.30 -10.18
CA ALA A 25 3.46 41.39 -10.28
C ALA A 25 3.31 40.59 -8.97
N TRP A 26 2.07 40.23 -8.64
CA TRP A 26 1.80 39.28 -7.57
C TRP A 26 2.35 37.90 -7.92
N THR A 27 2.92 37.21 -6.94
CA THR A 27 3.25 35.79 -7.06
C THR A 27 1.97 34.96 -7.24
N SER A 28 2.14 33.72 -7.69
CA SER A 28 1.09 32.71 -7.58
C SER A 28 0.71 32.49 -6.12
N CYS A 29 -0.52 31.99 -5.93
CA CYS A 29 -1.02 31.59 -4.62
C CYS A 29 -0.32 30.30 -4.17
N GLU A 30 0.26 30.35 -2.97
CA GLU A 30 0.92 29.21 -2.34
C GLU A 30 0.32 28.94 -0.95
N PRO A 31 0.08 27.66 -0.59
CA PRO A 31 0.10 26.49 -1.47
C PRO A 31 -0.93 26.61 -2.61
N PHE A 32 -0.83 25.78 -3.66
CA PHE A 32 -1.75 25.87 -4.80
C PHE A 32 -3.21 25.51 -4.43
N CYS A 33 -3.41 24.73 -3.37
CA CYS A 33 -4.70 24.24 -2.91
C CYS A 33 -5.03 24.74 -1.49
N GLY A 34 -6.26 24.57 -1.07
CA GLY A 34 -6.76 24.95 0.26
C GLY A 34 -7.23 26.40 0.33
N ASN A 35 -7.75 26.77 1.51
CA ASN A 35 -8.40 28.07 1.72
C ASN A 35 -7.43 29.12 2.30
N GLN A 36 -6.30 28.68 2.85
CA GLN A 36 -5.30 29.55 3.46
C GLN A 36 -4.09 29.71 2.53
N ARG A 37 -4.33 30.25 1.35
CA ARG A 37 -3.28 30.48 0.35
C ARG A 37 -2.89 31.95 0.35
N LEU A 38 -1.62 32.22 0.14
CA LEU A 38 -1.05 33.58 0.15
C LEU A 38 -0.38 33.89 -1.17
N ARG A 39 -0.44 35.16 -1.57
CA ARG A 39 0.37 35.73 -2.64
C ARG A 39 1.13 36.94 -2.14
N ARG A 40 2.28 37.19 -2.74
CA ARG A 40 3.22 38.25 -2.33
C ARG A 40 3.55 39.15 -3.52
N ARG A 41 3.92 40.38 -3.25
CA ARG A 41 4.55 41.28 -4.24
C ARG A 41 5.54 42.17 -3.53
N ILE A 42 6.54 42.63 -4.27
CA ILE A 42 7.61 43.45 -3.75
C ILE A 42 7.77 44.72 -4.58
N ARG A 43 8.42 45.73 -4.01
CA ARG A 43 8.85 46.95 -4.70
C ARG A 43 10.26 47.29 -4.24
N VAL A 44 10.94 48.13 -4.98
CA VAL A 44 12.33 48.52 -4.67
C VAL A 44 12.37 50.02 -4.39
N CYS A 45 13.24 50.43 -3.47
CA CYS A 45 13.49 51.84 -3.22
C CYS A 45 14.48 52.37 -4.26
N SER A 46 14.18 53.51 -4.89
CA SER A 46 15.10 54.15 -5.84
C SER A 46 16.14 55.07 -5.17
N GLY A 47 16.08 55.22 -3.84
CA GLY A 47 17.06 55.97 -3.05
C GLY A 47 18.39 55.22 -2.90
N ASP A 48 19.38 55.90 -2.32
CA ASP A 48 20.70 55.31 -2.06
C ASP A 48 20.61 54.24 -0.95
N ARG A 49 19.63 54.37 -0.04
CA ARG A 49 19.39 53.44 1.07
C ARG A 49 17.92 53.03 1.10
N GLU A 50 17.64 51.79 1.50
CA GLU A 50 16.25 51.28 1.57
C GLU A 50 15.39 52.05 2.59
N GLU A 51 16.02 52.58 3.64
CA GLU A 51 15.37 53.37 4.69
C GLU A 51 14.94 54.77 4.24
N ASP A 52 15.42 55.24 3.08
CA ASP A 52 14.98 56.49 2.48
C ASP A 52 13.51 56.38 2.02
N CYS A 53 13.02 55.17 1.72
CA CYS A 53 11.63 54.98 1.30
C CYS A 53 10.74 54.55 2.47
N ILE A 54 9.80 55.40 2.85
CA ILE A 54 8.87 55.10 3.95
C ILE A 54 7.79 54.09 3.50
N GLY A 55 7.67 52.99 4.23
CA GLY A 55 6.63 51.97 4.04
C GLY A 55 7.18 50.56 3.81
N ALA A 56 6.29 49.59 3.58
CA ALA A 56 6.69 48.19 3.45
C ALA A 56 7.33 47.90 2.07
N VAL A 57 8.41 47.12 2.05
CA VAL A 57 9.05 46.60 0.82
C VAL A 57 8.24 45.47 0.18
N GLU A 58 7.51 44.72 1.01
CA GLU A 58 6.73 43.55 0.62
C GLU A 58 5.28 43.72 1.06
N GLN A 59 4.37 43.20 0.25
CA GLN A 59 2.97 43.06 0.60
C GLN A 59 2.52 41.61 0.44
N VAL A 60 1.81 41.11 1.46
CA VAL A 60 1.21 39.78 1.48
C VAL A 60 -0.31 39.92 1.45
N GLN A 61 -0.98 39.06 0.69
CA GLN A 61 -2.45 39.02 0.62
C GLN A 61 -2.96 37.59 0.60
N LEU A 62 -4.10 37.35 1.25
CA LEU A 62 -4.87 36.13 1.07
C LEU A 62 -5.34 36.01 -0.39
N CYS A 63 -5.24 34.81 -0.91
CA CYS A 63 -5.84 34.46 -2.18
C CYS A 63 -7.32 34.09 -2.04
N PRO A 64 -8.07 34.12 -3.13
CA PRO A 64 -9.39 33.49 -3.20
C PRO A 64 -9.30 32.01 -2.84
N ASP A 65 -10.42 31.47 -2.37
CA ASP A 65 -10.59 30.05 -2.05
C ASP A 65 -10.09 29.18 -3.20
N GLY A 66 -9.24 28.21 -2.86
CA GLY A 66 -8.71 27.23 -3.78
C GLY A 66 -9.45 25.91 -3.66
N GLU A 67 -9.24 25.03 -4.65
CA GLU A 67 -9.68 23.65 -4.53
C GLU A 67 -9.08 22.99 -3.28
N PRO A 68 -9.82 22.10 -2.60
CA PRO A 68 -9.32 21.40 -1.43
C PRO A 68 -8.05 20.65 -1.77
N CYS A 69 -7.08 20.69 -0.85
CA CYS A 69 -5.84 19.95 -1.05
C CYS A 69 -6.12 18.44 -1.11
N PRO A 70 -5.42 17.71 -2.00
CA PRO A 70 -5.45 16.26 -1.96
C PRO A 70 -4.99 15.86 -0.56
N GLN A 71 -5.83 15.07 0.12
CA GLN A 71 -5.48 14.51 1.41
C GLN A 71 -4.37 13.49 1.14
N THR A 72 -3.12 13.92 1.21
CA THR A 72 -2.03 12.97 1.41
C THR A 72 -2.28 12.41 2.80
N LEU A 73 -2.71 11.14 2.86
CA LEU A 73 -2.76 10.38 4.11
C LEU A 73 -1.47 10.71 4.86
N SER A 74 -1.65 11.14 6.10
CA SER A 74 -0.54 11.60 6.92
C SER A 74 0.56 10.54 6.90
N SER A 75 1.83 10.96 6.93
CA SER A 75 2.97 10.03 6.95
C SER A 75 2.80 8.94 8.02
N ASP A 76 2.13 9.28 9.11
CA ASP A 76 1.84 8.41 10.24
C ASP A 76 0.74 7.36 9.94
N GLU A 77 -0.21 7.65 9.05
CA GLU A 77 -1.27 6.71 8.63
C GLU A 77 -0.76 5.68 7.60
N VAL A 78 0.22 6.05 6.78
CA VAL A 78 0.78 5.16 5.75
C VAL A 78 1.59 4.03 6.40
N GLU A 79 2.39 4.32 7.43
CA GLU A 79 3.22 3.30 8.09
C GLU A 79 2.42 2.21 8.81
N TRP A 80 1.30 2.58 9.44
CA TRP A 80 0.47 1.60 10.13
C TRP A 80 -0.32 0.70 9.16
N LYS A 81 -0.71 1.25 8.00
CA LYS A 81 -1.42 0.47 6.97
C LYS A 81 -0.56 -0.67 6.42
N ASP A 82 0.70 -0.40 6.13
CA ASP A 82 1.61 -1.41 5.59
C ASP A 82 1.92 -2.52 6.61
N PHE A 83 2.06 -2.15 7.89
CA PHE A 83 2.19 -3.10 8.99
C PHE A 83 0.96 -4.02 9.07
N ALA A 84 -0.25 -3.44 9.13
CA ALA A 84 -1.50 -4.19 9.27
C ALA A 84 -1.75 -5.17 8.11
N ASP A 85 -1.42 -4.80 6.88
CA ASP A 85 -1.56 -5.66 5.70
C ASP A 85 -0.64 -6.89 5.79
N TRP A 86 0.60 -6.74 6.29
CA TRP A 86 1.52 -7.85 6.52
C TRP A 86 1.02 -8.85 7.56
N PHE A 87 0.47 -8.39 8.69
CA PHE A 87 -0.11 -9.29 9.70
C PHE A 87 -1.33 -10.04 9.15
N CYS A 88 -2.17 -9.39 8.35
CA CYS A 88 -3.30 -10.05 7.70
C CYS A 88 -2.84 -11.20 6.79
N ILE A 89 -1.78 -11.00 6.00
CA ILE A 89 -1.20 -12.03 5.14
C ILE A 89 -0.67 -13.19 5.99
N LEU A 90 0.10 -12.92 7.04
CA LEU A 90 0.63 -13.96 7.93
C LEU A 90 -0.48 -14.77 8.62
N LEU A 91 -1.51 -14.10 9.14
CA LEU A 91 -2.66 -14.78 9.74
C LEU A 91 -3.42 -15.63 8.72
N SER A 92 -3.63 -15.15 7.50
CA SER A 92 -4.29 -15.93 6.45
C SER A 92 -3.47 -17.17 6.05
N ALA A 93 -2.16 -17.02 5.87
CA ALA A 93 -1.27 -18.11 5.47
C ALA A 93 -1.18 -19.20 6.56
N THR A 94 -1.14 -18.81 7.84
CA THR A 94 -1.15 -19.75 8.96
C THR A 94 -2.47 -20.51 9.07
N VAL A 95 -3.61 -19.84 8.91
CA VAL A 95 -4.92 -20.51 8.89
C VAL A 95 -5.02 -21.51 7.74
N VAL A 96 -4.56 -21.15 6.54
CA VAL A 96 -4.52 -22.06 5.38
C VAL A 96 -3.60 -23.25 5.66
N TYR A 97 -2.40 -23.03 6.18
CA TYR A 97 -1.45 -24.09 6.53
C TYR A 97 -2.03 -25.07 7.56
N MET A 98 -2.62 -24.54 8.64
CA MET A 98 -3.25 -25.36 9.68
C MET A 98 -4.45 -26.14 9.13
N GLY A 99 -5.25 -25.53 8.25
CA GLY A 99 -6.35 -26.22 7.56
C GLY A 99 -5.86 -27.37 6.69
N LEU A 100 -4.81 -27.15 5.89
CA LEU A 100 -4.20 -28.19 5.06
C LEU A 100 -3.60 -29.31 5.91
N LEU A 101 -2.92 -28.98 7.01
CA LEU A 101 -2.36 -29.96 7.93
C LEU A 101 -3.46 -30.84 8.56
N LEU A 102 -4.57 -30.23 9.01
CA LEU A 102 -5.71 -30.97 9.54
C LEU A 102 -6.35 -31.88 8.48
N LEU A 103 -6.53 -31.39 7.25
CA LEU A 103 -7.02 -32.21 6.15
C LEU A 103 -6.09 -33.40 5.88
N LEU A 104 -4.77 -33.19 5.85
CA LEU A 104 -3.80 -34.28 5.70
C LEU A 104 -3.86 -35.28 6.85
N LEU A 105 -3.97 -34.82 8.11
CA LEU A 105 -4.09 -35.72 9.26
C LEU A 105 -5.41 -36.51 9.24
N THR A 106 -6.51 -35.92 8.78
CA THR A 106 -7.78 -36.64 8.59
C THR A 106 -7.65 -37.69 7.50
N ILE A 107 -7.05 -37.36 6.36
CA ILE A 107 -6.77 -38.32 5.28
C ILE A 107 -5.86 -39.44 5.79
N LEU A 108 -4.78 -39.14 6.52
CA LEU A 108 -3.91 -40.14 7.13
C LEU A 108 -4.62 -40.96 8.20
N SER A 109 -5.66 -40.45 8.85
CA SER A 109 -6.48 -41.20 9.81
C SER A 109 -7.52 -42.08 9.13
N LEU A 110 -8.00 -41.69 7.93
CA LEU A 110 -8.81 -42.52 7.05
C LEU A 110 -7.97 -43.57 6.31
N CYS A 111 -6.71 -43.24 6.01
CA CYS A 111 -5.72 -44.13 5.39
C CYS A 111 -4.93 -44.96 6.41
N LYS A 112 -4.99 -44.63 7.72
CA LYS A 112 -4.52 -45.52 8.77
C LYS A 112 -5.42 -46.75 8.66
N PRO A 113 -4.87 -47.90 8.21
CA PRO A 113 -5.67 -49.10 8.11
C PRO A 113 -6.17 -49.38 9.52
N VAL A 114 -7.45 -49.71 9.65
CA VAL A 114 -8.00 -50.32 10.85
C VAL A 114 -6.97 -51.37 11.30
N ALA A 115 -6.28 -51.10 12.41
CA ALA A 115 -5.45 -52.08 13.09
C ALA A 115 -6.42 -53.08 13.73
N ARG A 116 -7.05 -53.91 12.90
CA ARG A 116 -7.74 -55.12 13.33
C ARG A 116 -6.66 -56.18 13.46
N THR A 117 -6.42 -56.57 14.70
CA THR A 117 -5.75 -57.81 15.11
C THR A 117 -6.23 -58.97 14.23
N GLU A 118 -5.33 -59.63 13.47
CA GLU A 118 -5.54 -61.01 13.03
C GLU A 118 -4.27 -61.63 12.42
N GLU A 119 -3.98 -62.84 12.90
CA GLU A 119 -2.89 -63.74 12.57
C GLU A 119 -2.96 -64.35 11.15
N THR A 120 -3.55 -63.67 10.17
CA THR A 120 -3.81 -64.28 8.84
C THR A 120 -2.84 -63.81 7.78
N ALA A 121 -1.53 -63.90 8.05
CA ALA A 121 -0.48 -63.84 7.02
C ALA A 121 -0.15 -65.22 6.43
N GLN A 122 -0.70 -66.31 6.96
CA GLN A 122 -0.30 -67.68 6.61
C GLN A 122 -1.16 -68.41 5.56
N THR A 123 -2.34 -67.91 5.20
CA THR A 123 -3.26 -68.64 4.29
C THR A 123 -3.10 -68.30 2.80
N VAL A 124 -2.42 -67.21 2.46
CA VAL A 124 -2.20 -66.80 1.05
C VAL A 124 -0.98 -67.49 0.44
N ASP A 125 0.02 -67.86 1.24
CA ASP A 125 1.22 -68.53 0.74
C ASP A 125 1.04 -70.04 0.50
N LEU A 126 0.11 -70.71 1.19
CA LEU A 126 -0.15 -72.15 0.98
C LEU A 126 -0.98 -72.43 -0.30
N CYS A 127 -1.80 -71.47 -0.74
CA CYS A 127 -2.60 -71.62 -1.97
C CYS A 127 -1.76 -71.36 -3.23
N ARG A 128 -0.69 -70.56 -3.11
CA ARG A 128 0.25 -70.29 -4.22
C ARG A 128 1.13 -71.50 -4.54
N VAL A 129 1.51 -72.30 -3.55
CA VAL A 129 2.32 -73.52 -3.74
C VAL A 129 1.52 -74.69 -4.33
N THR A 130 0.21 -74.78 -4.06
CA THR A 130 -0.66 -75.86 -4.59
C THR A 130 -1.16 -75.62 -6.03
N LEU A 131 -1.19 -74.38 -6.52
CA LEU A 131 -1.59 -74.07 -7.91
C LEU A 131 -0.46 -74.22 -8.93
N GLN A 132 0.80 -74.01 -8.56
CA GLN A 132 1.93 -74.20 -9.48
C GLN A 132 2.21 -75.69 -9.79
N SER A 133 1.83 -76.61 -8.90
CA SER A 133 2.00 -78.06 -9.11
C SER A 133 0.91 -78.71 -9.96
N ARG A 134 -0.23 -78.03 -10.23
CA ARG A 134 -1.32 -78.55 -11.08
C ARG A 134 -1.22 -78.15 -12.56
N LYS A 135 -0.29 -77.28 -12.96
CA LYS A 135 -0.16 -76.79 -14.35
C LYS A 135 0.52 -77.79 -15.33
N LEU A 136 0.61 -79.06 -14.97
CA LEU A 136 1.20 -80.13 -15.80
C LEU A 136 0.24 -81.31 -16.09
N ARG A 137 -1.07 -81.16 -15.92
CA ARG A 137 -2.02 -82.22 -16.27
C ARG A 137 -3.31 -81.64 -16.85
N TYR A 138 -3.71 -82.17 -18.01
CA TYR A 138 -4.95 -81.95 -18.78
C TYR A 138 -5.01 -80.58 -19.50
N ASP A 139 -4.80 -80.44 -20.80
CA ASP A 139 -5.26 -81.19 -21.99
C ASP A 139 -6.77 -81.44 -22.01
N GLY A 140 -7.43 -81.02 -23.10
CA GLY A 140 -8.82 -81.36 -23.40
C GLY A 140 -9.78 -80.18 -23.55
N GLY A 141 -9.92 -79.69 -24.78
CA GLY A 141 -11.22 -79.78 -25.46
C GLY A 141 -12.25 -78.66 -25.31
N ASP A 142 -12.46 -77.99 -26.44
CA ASP A 142 -13.75 -77.69 -27.09
C ASP A 142 -14.75 -76.64 -26.54
N ARG A 143 -14.96 -75.67 -27.46
CA ARG A 143 -16.23 -75.10 -27.97
C ARG A 143 -16.94 -73.94 -27.27
N LEU A 144 -17.02 -72.87 -28.08
CA LEU A 144 -18.16 -72.02 -28.45
C LEU A 144 -19.12 -71.51 -27.37
N GLY A 145 -19.34 -70.18 -27.41
CA GLY A 145 -20.66 -69.62 -27.17
C GLY A 145 -20.68 -68.33 -26.34
N THR A 146 -20.66 -67.19 -27.03
CA THR A 146 -21.52 -66.01 -26.84
C THR A 146 -21.99 -65.58 -25.44
N SER A 147 -21.73 -64.28 -25.14
CA SER A 147 -22.65 -63.26 -24.60
C SER A 147 -23.78 -63.69 -23.66
N GLN A 148 -23.82 -63.16 -22.44
CA GLN A 148 -24.81 -62.15 -22.00
C GLN A 148 -24.59 -61.79 -20.52
N GLN A 149 -24.76 -60.50 -20.21
CA GLN A 149 -24.96 -59.95 -18.87
C GLN A 149 -25.98 -60.72 -18.00
N CYS A 150 -25.63 -60.93 -16.73
CA CYS A 150 -26.33 -60.43 -15.53
C CYS A 150 -25.30 -60.30 -14.40
#